data_AF-A0A6N7FUD3-F1
#
_entry.id   AF-A0A6N7FUD3-F1
#
_cell.length_a   1.000
_cell.length_b   1.000
_cell.length_c   1.000
_cell.angle_alpha   90.00
_cell.angle_beta   90.00
_cell.angle_gamma   90.00
#
_symmetry.space_group_name_H-M   'P 1'
#
loop_
_entity.id
_entity.type
_entity.pdbx_description
1 polymer ?
#
loop_
_entity_poly.entity_id
_entity_poly.type
_entity_poly.pdbx_seq_one_letter_code
_entity_poly.pdbx_strand_id
1 'polypeptide(L)'
;MLKGFKEFLLRGNVVDLAVAVVIGTAFVAIVTAFTESIVQPLINAIGGSDAAQGLGFRVLSSNPATFIDIGNVVNAAINFAVIAAVVYFLIVLPVKHLQERRERAKQAGEEPVAPTEAELLTEIRDLLREREGKL
;
A
#
# COMPACT_ATOMS: atom_id res chain seq x y z
N MET A 1 30.46 16.63 7.71
CA MET A 1 29.52 15.92 6.80
C MET A 1 28.68 14.88 7.52
N LEU A 2 29.26 13.94 8.30
CA LEU A 2 28.48 12.96 9.10
C LEU A 2 27.45 13.57 10.07
N LYS A 3 27.77 14.69 10.74
CA LYS A 3 26.81 15.41 11.61
C LYS A 3 25.60 15.95 10.86
N GLY A 4 25.82 16.63 9.73
CA GLY A 4 24.74 17.18 8.89
C GLY A 4 23.90 16.10 8.22
N PHE A 5 24.50 14.95 7.87
CA PHE A 5 23.76 13.79 7.37
C PHE A 5 22.87 13.17 8.46
N LYS A 6 23.36 13.06 9.70
CA LYS A 6 22.57 12.61 10.85
C LYS A 6 21.41 13.57 11.14
N GLU A 7 21.62 14.89 11.12
CA GLU A 7 20.57 15.89 11.28
C GLU A 7 19.52 15.88 10.15
N PHE A 8 19.94 15.55 8.93
CA PHE A 8 19.02 15.35 7.80
C PHE A 8 18.15 14.10 7.98
N LEU A 9 18.73 12.97 8.38
CA LEU A 9 18.00 11.73 8.65
C LEU A 9 17.07 11.87 9.87
N LEU A 10 17.50 12.57 10.92
CA LEU A 10 16.67 12.81 12.11
C LEU A 10 15.48 13.74 11.84
N ARG A 11 15.37 14.31 10.64
CA ARG A 11 14.16 14.99 10.18
C ARG A 11 13.09 13.90 9.95
N GLY A 12 12.30 13.60 10.99
CA GLY A 12 11.48 12.36 11.14
C GLY A 12 10.75 11.86 9.90
N ASN A 13 10.22 12.77 9.07
CA ASN A 13 9.57 12.44 7.81
C ASN A 13 10.45 11.61 6.83
N VAL A 14 11.78 11.76 6.86
CA VAL A 14 12.70 11.04 5.97
C VAL A 14 12.87 9.58 6.40
N VAL A 15 12.96 9.33 7.71
CA VAL A 15 13.11 7.97 8.25
C VAL A 15 11.83 7.18 8.04
N ASP A 16 10.67 7.76 8.32
CA ASP A 16 9.38 7.08 8.12
C ASP A 16 9.16 6.73 6.64
N LEU A 17 9.50 7.65 5.73
CA LEU A 17 9.44 7.40 4.28
C LEU A 17 10.42 6.29 3.86
N ALA A 18 11.66 6.34 4.35
CA ALA A 18 12.67 5.32 4.04
C ALA A 18 12.22 3.92 4.51
N VAL A 19 11.67 3.83 5.72
CA VAL A 19 11.14 2.58 6.26
C VAL A 19 9.95 2.09 5.43
N ALA A 20 9.02 2.97 5.05
CA ALA A 20 7.88 2.63 4.21
C ALA A 20 8.31 2.04 2.86
N VAL A 21 9.31 2.64 2.20
CA VAL A 21 9.82 2.15 0.91
C VAL A 21 10.52 0.79 1.05
N VAL A 22 11.35 0.62 2.08
CA VAL A 22 12.07 -0.64 2.31
C VAL A 22 11.10 -1.79 2.61
N ILE A 23 10.12 -1.56 3.47
CA ILE A 23 9.11 -2.58 3.80
C ILE A 23 8.24 -2.87 2.59
N GLY A 24 7.82 -1.84 1.85
CA GLY A 24 7.00 -2.01 0.64
C GLY A 24 7.69 -2.86 -0.42
N THR A 25 8.96 -2.59 -0.71
CA THR A 25 9.72 -3.36 -1.71
C THR A 25 10.00 -4.79 -1.25
N ALA A 26 10.37 -4.99 0.01
CA ALA A 26 10.58 -6.33 0.57
C ALA A 26 9.30 -7.18 0.54
N PHE A 27 8.15 -6.59 0.86
CA PHE A 27 6.87 -7.28 0.84
C PHE A 27 6.46 -7.68 -0.59
N VAL A 28 6.57 -6.76 -1.55
CA VAL A 28 6.31 -7.06 -2.97
C VAL A 28 7.21 -8.20 -3.46
N ALA A 29 8.49 -8.20 -3.09
CA ALA A 29 9.41 -9.27 -3.48
C ALA A 29 8.96 -10.65 -2.96
N ILE A 30 8.47 -10.74 -1.72
CA ILE A 30 7.96 -12.00 -1.14
C ILE A 30 6.74 -12.49 -1.91
N VAL A 31 5.78 -11.60 -2.18
CA VAL A 31 4.54 -11.99 -2.90
C VAL A 31 4.84 -12.36 -4.34
N THR A 32 5.71 -11.61 -5.02
CA THR A 32 6.16 -11.95 -6.38
C THR A 32 6.84 -13.31 -6.41
N ALA A 33 7.76 -13.60 -5.47
CA ALA A 33 8.41 -14.90 -5.39
C ALA A 33 7.41 -16.04 -5.17
N PHE A 34 6.38 -15.82 -4.35
CA PHE A 34 5.28 -16.78 -4.17
C PHE A 34 4.49 -17.01 -5.46
N THR A 35 4.09 -15.94 -6.15
CA THR A 35 3.33 -16.05 -7.39
C THR A 35 4.16 -16.74 -8.48
N GLU A 36 5.42 -16.34 -8.67
CA GLU A 36 6.31 -16.91 -9.68
C GLU A 36 6.64 -18.38 -9.38
N SER A 37 6.80 -18.75 -8.11
CA SER A 37 7.21 -20.11 -7.75
C SER A 37 6.04 -21.10 -7.65
N ILE A 38 4.83 -20.63 -7.36
CA ILE A 38 3.67 -21.50 -7.09
C ILE A 38 2.53 -21.24 -8.06
N VAL A 39 2.12 -19.99 -8.24
CA VAL A 39 0.93 -19.64 -9.02
C VAL A 39 1.21 -19.77 -10.53
N GLN A 40 2.33 -19.23 -11.01
CA GLN A 40 2.69 -19.30 -12.44
C GLN A 40 2.84 -20.75 -12.94
N PRO A 41 3.55 -21.67 -12.26
CA PRO A 41 3.64 -23.06 -12.70
C PRO A 41 2.29 -23.77 -12.76
N LEU A 42 1.37 -23.48 -11.82
CA LEU A 42 0.02 -24.05 -11.83
C LEU A 42 -0.81 -23.54 -13.01
N ILE A 43 -0.71 -22.25 -13.31
CA ILE A 43 -1.39 -21.66 -14.47
C ILE A 43 -0.80 -22.20 -15.77
N ASN A 44 0.52 -22.25 -15.87
CA ASN A 44 1.21 -22.80 -17.03
C ASN A 44 0.89 -24.29 -17.22
N ALA A 45 0.71 -25.05 -16.13
CA ALA A 45 0.28 -26.45 -16.20
C ALA A 45 -1.15 -26.61 -16.75
N ILE A 46 -2.07 -25.69 -16.43
CA ILE A 46 -3.45 -25.69 -16.94
C ILE A 46 -3.50 -25.19 -18.40
N GLY A 47 -2.62 -24.25 -18.76
CA GLY A 47 -2.45 -23.76 -20.13
C GLY A 47 -1.72 -24.73 -21.08
N GLY A 48 -1.25 -25.87 -20.57
CA GLY A 48 -0.40 -26.82 -21.30
C GLY A 48 1.06 -26.35 -21.38
N SER A 49 1.96 -27.28 -21.71
CA SER A 49 3.43 -27.09 -21.80
C SER A 49 3.90 -25.94 -22.70
N ASP A 50 2.99 -25.29 -23.41
CA ASP A 50 3.20 -24.19 -24.33
C ASP A 50 2.41 -22.92 -23.96
N ALA A 51 1.97 -22.66 -22.73
CA ALA A 51 1.25 -21.41 -22.41
C ALA A 51 2.07 -20.12 -22.74
N ALA A 52 3.40 -20.20 -22.69
CA ALA A 52 4.32 -19.14 -23.14
C ALA A 52 4.67 -19.18 -24.63
N GLN A 53 4.44 -20.30 -25.33
CA GLN A 53 4.74 -20.47 -26.77
C GLN A 53 3.49 -20.50 -27.67
N GLY A 54 2.31 -20.77 -27.13
CA GLY A 54 1.06 -21.03 -27.85
C GLY A 54 0.15 -19.82 -28.00
N LEU A 55 0.32 -18.79 -27.17
CA LEU A 55 -0.38 -17.50 -27.31
C LEU A 55 0.51 -16.39 -27.86
N GLY A 56 1.80 -16.65 -28.06
CA GLY A 56 2.73 -15.70 -28.61
C GLY A 56 2.87 -15.83 -30.12
N PHE A 57 2.81 -14.71 -30.83
CA PHE A 57 3.02 -14.68 -32.27
C PHE A 57 4.28 -13.88 -32.61
N ARG A 58 4.98 -14.29 -33.68
CA ARG A 58 6.10 -13.52 -34.22
C ARG A 58 5.56 -12.53 -35.22
N VAL A 59 5.86 -11.24 -35.03
CA VAL A 59 5.47 -10.20 -36.01
C VAL A 59 6.26 -10.36 -37.31
N LEU A 60 7.53 -10.76 -37.22
CA LEU A 60 8.38 -11.16 -38.35
C LEU A 60 8.86 -12.60 -38.15
N SER A 61 8.47 -13.51 -39.05
CA SER A 61 8.80 -14.93 -38.95
C SER A 61 10.30 -15.25 -38.92
N SER A 62 11.13 -14.36 -39.49
CA SER A 62 12.59 -14.50 -39.61
C SER A 62 13.39 -13.86 -38.47
N ASN A 63 12.77 -13.09 -37.57
CA ASN A 63 13.47 -12.41 -36.49
C ASN A 63 13.03 -12.94 -35.11
N PRO A 64 13.91 -13.66 -34.38
CA PRO A 64 13.59 -14.17 -33.05
C PRO A 64 13.31 -13.05 -32.03
N ALA A 65 13.75 -11.82 -32.28
CA ALA A 65 13.51 -10.68 -31.40
C ALA A 65 12.08 -10.09 -31.51
N THR A 66 11.25 -10.57 -32.44
CA THR A 66 9.88 -10.04 -32.64
C THR A 66 8.79 -10.96 -32.11
N PHE A 67 9.13 -11.84 -31.15
CA PHE A 67 8.19 -12.70 -30.46
C PHE A 67 7.42 -11.89 -29.41
N ILE A 68 6.10 -11.80 -29.57
CA ILE A 68 5.20 -11.19 -28.59
C ILE A 68 4.69 -12.30 -27.68
N ASP A 69 5.06 -12.26 -26.40
CA ASP A 69 4.63 -13.26 -25.40
C ASP A 69 3.39 -12.76 -24.63
N ILE A 70 2.20 -13.13 -25.12
CA ILE A 70 0.94 -12.81 -24.46
C ILE A 70 0.77 -13.60 -23.16
N GLY A 71 1.37 -14.78 -23.04
CA GLY A 71 1.32 -15.61 -21.83
C GLY A 71 1.98 -14.89 -20.65
N ASN A 72 3.12 -14.24 -20.89
CA ASN A 72 3.79 -13.44 -19.87
C ASN A 72 2.95 -12.23 -19.42
N VAL A 73 2.22 -11.58 -20.34
CA VAL A 73 1.33 -10.47 -19.99
C VAL A 73 0.19 -10.93 -19.08
N VAL A 74 -0.42 -12.08 -19.38
CA VAL A 74 -1.47 -12.67 -18.53
C VAL A 74 -0.91 -13.06 -17.16
N ASN A 75 0.27 -13.68 -17.12
CA ASN A 75 0.94 -14.02 -15.87
C ASN A 75 1.26 -12.77 -15.02
N ALA A 76 1.71 -11.69 -15.64
CA ALA A 76 1.96 -10.41 -14.97
C ALA A 76 0.67 -9.79 -14.41
N ALA A 77 -0.44 -9.82 -15.18
CA ALA A 77 -1.74 -9.33 -14.72
C ALA A 77 -2.27 -10.13 -13.52
N ILE A 78 -2.11 -11.45 -13.53
CA ILE A 78 -2.49 -12.31 -12.41
C ILE A 78 -1.61 -12.04 -11.19
N ASN A 79 -0.29 -11.90 -11.37
CA ASN A 79 0.61 -11.55 -10.27
C ASN A 79 0.20 -10.22 -9.62
N PHE A 80 -0.11 -9.20 -10.43
CA PHE A 80 -0.62 -7.94 -9.94
C PHE A 80 -1.92 -8.10 -9.13
N ALA A 81 -2.86 -8.90 -9.62
CA ALA A 81 -4.12 -9.16 -8.91
C ALA A 81 -3.90 -9.89 -7.56
N VAL A 82 -2.97 -10.85 -7.50
CA VAL A 82 -2.59 -11.55 -6.26
C VAL A 82 -1.96 -10.58 -5.26
N ILE A 83 -0.99 -9.77 -5.68
CA ILE A 83 -0.37 -8.76 -4.82
C ILE A 83 -1.42 -7.80 -4.27
N ALA A 84 -2.29 -7.27 -5.13
CA ALA A 84 -3.36 -6.37 -4.73
C ALA A 84 -4.32 -7.02 -3.72
N ALA A 85 -4.72 -8.28 -3.95
CA ALA A 85 -5.59 -9.03 -3.04
C ALA A 85 -4.93 -9.24 -1.67
N VAL A 86 -3.66 -9.65 -1.64
CA VAL A 86 -2.92 -9.88 -0.39
C VAL A 86 -2.78 -8.57 0.40
N VAL A 87 -2.38 -7.47 -0.25
CA VAL A 87 -2.26 -6.15 0.39
C VAL A 87 -3.62 -5.69 0.93
N TYR A 88 -4.68 -5.87 0.14
CA TYR A 88 -6.03 -5.49 0.55
C TYR A 88 -6.50 -6.25 1.79
N PHE A 89 -6.37 -7.59 1.79
CA PHE A 89 -6.83 -8.42 2.89
C PHE A 89 -5.97 -8.31 4.16
N LEU A 90 -4.64 -8.21 4.03
CA LEU A 90 -3.74 -8.19 5.20
C LEU A 90 -3.52 -6.80 5.79
N ILE A 91 -3.64 -5.73 5.00
CA ILE A 91 -3.34 -4.37 5.45
C ILE A 91 -4.60 -3.52 5.42
N VAL A 92 -5.24 -3.37 4.26
CA VAL A 92 -6.33 -2.39 4.08
C VAL A 92 -7.56 -2.76 4.90
N LEU A 93 -8.01 -4.02 4.85
CA LEU A 93 -9.19 -4.50 5.54
C LEU A 93 -9.08 -4.39 7.07
N PRO A 94 -8.01 -4.87 7.74
CA PRO A 94 -7.88 -4.73 9.19
C PRO A 94 -7.70 -3.28 9.63
N VAL A 95 -6.96 -2.46 8.86
CA VAL A 95 -6.81 -1.03 9.16
C VAL A 95 -8.17 -0.32 9.07
N LYS A 96 -8.94 -0.58 8.01
CA LYS A 96 -10.30 -0.05 7.84
C LYS A 96 -11.21 -0.47 8.99
N HIS A 97 -11.16 -1.75 9.38
CA HIS A 97 -11.97 -2.26 10.47
C HIS A 97 -11.59 -1.64 11.83
N LEU A 98 -10.30 -1.40 12.07
CA LEU A 98 -9.83 -0.72 13.28
C LEU A 98 -10.24 0.76 13.31
N GLN A 99 -10.18 1.43 12.17
CA GLN A 99 -10.66 2.82 12.03
C GLN A 99 -12.16 2.92 12.29
N GLU A 100 -12.97 2.05 11.68
CA GLU A 100 -14.42 1.99 11.91
C GLU A 100 -14.78 1.69 13.37
N ARG A 101 -13.96 0.89 14.08
CA ARG A 101 -14.15 0.64 15.52
C ARG A 101 -13.79 1.86 16.36
N ARG A 102 -12.71 2.57 16.03
CA ARG A 102 -12.32 3.82 16.69
C ARG A 102 -13.34 4.93 16.46
N GLU A 103 -13.87 5.06 15.25
CA GLU A 103 -14.91 6.04 14.94
C GLU A 103 -16.21 5.75 15.67
N ARG A 104 -16.62 4.49 15.77
CA ARG A 104 -17.77 4.08 16.60
C ARG A 104 -17.54 4.32 18.09
N ALA A 105 -16.35 4.04 18.62
CA ALA A 105 -16.01 4.33 20.02
C ALA A 105 -16.04 5.84 20.33
N LYS A 106 -15.58 6.68 19.39
CA LYS A 106 -15.69 8.15 19.49
C LYS A 106 -17.15 8.63 19.47
N GLN A 107 -18.01 8.00 18.68
CA GLN A 107 -19.44 8.34 18.62
C GLN A 107 -20.25 7.81 19.82
N ALA A 108 -19.79 6.74 20.46
CA ALA A 108 -20.44 6.13 21.63
C ALA A 108 -20.09 6.83 22.97
N GLY A 109 -19.21 7.84 22.96
CA GLY A 109 -18.88 8.65 24.14
C GLY A 109 -18.10 7.90 25.24
N GLU A 110 -17.52 6.74 24.94
CA GLU A 110 -16.88 5.85 25.93
C GLU A 110 -15.39 6.14 26.20
N GLU A 111 -14.75 7.06 25.47
CA GLU A 111 -13.41 7.57 25.82
C GLU A 111 -13.43 9.10 25.91
N PRO A 112 -12.80 9.71 26.93
CA PRO A 112 -12.51 11.14 26.90
C PRO A 112 -11.46 11.37 25.82
N VAL A 113 -11.92 11.55 24.58
CA VAL A 113 -11.08 11.99 23.47
C VAL A 113 -10.46 13.31 23.92
N ALA A 114 -9.14 13.36 24.02
CA ALA A 114 -8.46 14.63 24.23
C ALA A 114 -8.98 15.60 23.16
N PRO A 115 -9.49 16.78 23.55
CA PRO A 115 -10.18 17.66 22.62
C PRO A 115 -9.26 17.95 21.44
N THR A 116 -9.80 17.78 20.24
CA THR A 116 -9.08 18.10 19.02
C THR A 116 -8.66 19.57 19.03
N GLU A 117 -7.59 19.92 18.31
CA GLU A 117 -7.16 21.33 18.24
C GLU A 117 -8.31 22.27 17.82
N ALA A 118 -9.21 21.79 16.96
CA ALA A 118 -10.39 22.55 16.56
C ALA A 118 -11.38 22.78 17.73
N GLU A 119 -11.59 21.77 18.58
CA GLU A 119 -12.43 21.88 19.79
C GLU A 119 -11.77 22.81 20.83
N LEU A 120 -10.47 22.67 21.06
CA LEU A 120 -9.71 23.56 21.95
C LEU A 120 -9.74 25.02 21.48
N LEU A 121 -9.58 25.27 20.17
CA LEU A 121 -9.68 26.61 19.61
C LEU A 121 -11.10 27.19 19.73
N THR A 122 -12.12 26.34 19.68
CA THR A 122 -13.51 26.74 19.90
C THR A 122 -13.74 27.14 21.35
N GLU A 123 -13.28 26.32 22.30
CA GLU A 123 -13.32 26.66 23.74
C GLU A 123 -12.55 27.95 24.04
N ILE A 124 -11.34 28.11 23.50
CA ILE A 124 -10.54 29.33 23.67
C ILE A 124 -11.28 30.56 23.12
N ARG A 125 -11.89 30.46 21.93
CA ARG A 125 -12.70 31.54 21.34
C ARG A 125 -13.86 31.92 22.25
N ASP A 126 -14.56 30.92 22.78
CA ASP A 126 -15.75 31.13 23.59
C ASP A 126 -15.38 31.74 24.95
N LEU A 127 -14.30 31.29 25.58
CA LEU A 127 -13.71 31.88 26.78
C LEU A 127 -13.24 33.33 26.55
N LEU A 128 -12.70 33.65 25.37
CA LEU A 128 -12.29 35.02 25.02
C LEU A 128 -13.50 35.94 24.81
N ARG A 129 -14.55 35.49 24.12
CA ARG A 129 -15.81 36.26 23.99
C ARG A 129 -16.46 36.54 25.35
N GLU A 130 -16.45 35.56 26.24
CA GLU A 130 -17.02 35.71 27.58
C GLU A 130 -16.22 36.70 28.43
N ARG A 131 -14.91 36.82 28.20
CA ARG A 131 -14.03 37.81 28.84
C ARG A 131 -14.23 39.22 28.27
N GLU A 132 -14.41 39.37 26.96
CA GLU A 132 -14.69 40.67 26.32
C GLU A 132 -16.07 41.22 26.68
N GLY A 133 -17.09 40.38 26.86
CA GLY A 133 -18.43 40.81 27.27
C GLY A 133 -18.57 41.23 28.75
N LYS A 134 -17.50 41.13 29.54
CA LYS A 134 -17.44 41.50 30.97
C LYS A 134 -16.72 42.84 31.22
N LEU A 135 -16.36 43.58 30.16
CA LEU A 135 -15.85 44.96 30.19
C LEU A 135 -16.91 45.91 29.59
#